data_AF-A0A1V1NY61-F1
#
_entry.id   AF-A0A1V1NY61-F1
#
_cell.length_a   1.000
_cell.length_b   1.000
_cell.length_c   1.000
_cell.angle_alpha   90.00
_cell.angle_beta   90.00
_cell.angle_gamma   90.00
#
_symmetry.space_group_name_H-M   'P 1'
#
loop_
_entity.id
_entity.type
_entity.pdbx_description
1 polymer ?
#
loop_
_entity_poly.entity_id
_entity_poly.type
_entity_poly.pdbx_seq_one_letter_code
_entity_poly.pdbx_strand_id
1 'polypeptide(L)'
;MIELFPDICAVLGKEGIHRKNTLAINNAKKYEIAEERCLLRYISLTYILGDNFDKNPEYKKIHLILNDTNVRNSSKKIDDIFSIIELAS
;
A
#
# COMPACT_ATOMS: atom_id res chain seq x y z
N MET A 1 -9.64 10.04 5.27
CA MET A 1 -8.27 9.78 4.77
C MET A 1 -7.40 11.04 4.69
N ILE A 2 -7.96 12.21 4.30
CA ILE A 2 -7.20 13.47 4.15
C ILE A 2 -6.66 14.03 5.49
N GLU A 3 -7.33 13.79 6.62
CA GLU A 3 -6.89 14.36 7.91
C GLU A 3 -5.60 13.74 8.51
N LEU A 4 -5.11 12.60 8.01
CA LEU A 4 -3.89 11.96 8.54
C LEU A 4 -2.58 12.56 7.98
N PHE A 5 -2.67 13.26 6.85
CA PHE A 5 -1.55 13.87 6.13
C PHE A 5 -1.71 15.39 6.24
N PRO A 6 -1.17 16.00 7.31
CA PRO A 6 0.25 16.38 7.37
C PRO A 6 1.01 15.84 8.61
N ASP A 7 0.29 15.32 9.60
CA ASP A 7 0.85 15.00 10.92
C ASP A 7 1.87 13.86 10.87
N ILE A 8 1.59 12.83 10.06
CA ILE A 8 2.54 11.73 9.81
C ILE A 8 3.85 12.24 9.20
N CYS A 9 3.77 13.21 8.27
CA CYS A 9 4.96 13.78 7.64
C CYS A 9 5.79 14.59 8.65
N ALA A 10 5.12 15.32 9.54
CA ALA A 10 5.78 16.05 10.61
C ALA A 10 6.50 15.12 11.60
N VAL A 11 5.85 14.01 11.99
CA VAL A 11 6.42 13.00 12.91
C VAL A 11 7.60 12.26 12.28
N LEU A 12 7.48 11.83 11.02
CA LEU A 12 8.52 11.05 10.34
C LEU A 12 9.72 11.91 9.92
N GLY A 13 9.49 13.20 9.65
CA GLY A 13 10.47 14.06 9.01
C GLY A 13 10.85 13.59 7.59
N LYS A 14 11.72 14.36 6.93
CA LYS A 14 12.13 14.09 5.54
C LYS A 14 12.74 12.70 5.35
N GLU A 15 13.65 12.32 6.23
CA GLU A 15 14.36 11.03 6.15
C GLU A 15 13.42 9.85 6.40
N GLY A 16 12.48 9.98 7.35
CA GLY A 16 11.48 8.95 7.61
C GLY A 16 10.54 8.75 6.42
N ILE A 17 10.08 9.83 5.80
CA ILE A 17 9.27 9.78 4.57
C ILE A 17 10.04 9.09 3.45
N HIS A 18 11.30 9.49 3.21
CA HIS A 18 12.13 8.87 2.17
C HIS A 18 12.30 7.37 2.40
N ARG A 19 12.65 6.98 3.63
CA ARG A 19 12.83 5.57 4.01
C ARG A 19 11.55 4.76 3.81
N LYS A 20 10.41 5.30 4.24
CA LYS A 20 9.11 4.64 4.12
C LYS A 20 8.66 4.51 2.67
N ASN A 21 8.83 5.55 1.86
CA ASN A 21 8.54 5.50 0.42
C ASN A 21 9.44 4.49 -0.29
N THR A 22 10.75 4.48 0.00
CA THR A 22 11.68 3.49 -0.58
C THR A 22 11.30 2.06 -0.19
N LEU A 23 10.92 1.82 1.06
CA LEU A 23 10.45 0.51 1.51
C LEU A 23 9.18 0.08 0.76
N ALA A 24 8.18 0.95 0.69
CA ALA A 24 6.93 0.69 -0.02
C ALA A 24 7.17 0.37 -1.50
N ILE A 25 8.02 1.14 -2.18
CA ILE A 25 8.39 0.91 -3.59
C ILE A 25 9.07 -0.44 -3.77
N ASN A 26 9.98 -0.82 -2.87
CA ASN A 26 10.67 -2.11 -2.95
C ASN A 26 9.73 -3.29 -2.65
N ASN A 27 8.73 -3.11 -1.78
CA ASN A 27 7.70 -4.13 -1.53
C ASN A 27 6.75 -4.26 -2.74
N ALA A 28 6.28 -3.16 -3.32
CA ALA A 28 5.40 -3.14 -4.49
C ALA A 28 5.97 -3.93 -5.68
N LYS A 29 7.30 -3.86 -5.90
CA LYS A 29 7.99 -4.63 -6.95
C LYS A 29 7.78 -6.15 -6.85
N LYS A 30 7.64 -6.71 -5.64
CA LYS A 30 7.41 -8.15 -5.43
C LYS A 30 6.08 -8.61 -5.98
N TYR A 31 5.14 -7.68 -6.13
CA TYR A 31 3.78 -7.92 -6.62
C TYR A 31 3.57 -7.39 -8.04
N GLU A 32 4.68 -7.05 -8.72
CA GLU A 32 4.70 -6.50 -10.09
C GLU A 32 3.92 -5.17 -10.22
N ILE A 33 3.83 -4.41 -9.13
CA ILE A 33 3.17 -3.10 -9.11
C ILE A 33 4.19 -2.04 -9.51
N ALA A 34 4.19 -1.67 -10.79
CA ALA A 34 5.13 -0.70 -11.37
C ALA A 34 4.48 0.57 -11.94
N GLU A 35 3.18 0.54 -12.25
CA GLU A 35 2.46 1.71 -12.75
C GLU A 35 2.41 2.80 -11.68
N GLU A 36 2.74 4.05 -12.04
CA GLU A 36 2.86 5.18 -11.11
C GLU A 36 1.61 5.35 -10.23
N ARG A 37 0.41 5.35 -10.83
CA ARG A 37 -0.85 5.49 -10.10
C ARG A 37 -1.04 4.37 -9.06
N CYS A 38 -0.72 3.15 -9.43
CA CYS A 38 -0.82 1.98 -8.55
C CYS A 38 0.23 2.01 -7.44
N LEU A 39 1.44 2.45 -7.77
CA LEU A 39 2.56 2.60 -6.84
C LEU A 39 2.25 3.65 -5.76
N LEU A 40 1.73 4.82 -6.16
CA LEU A 40 1.31 5.87 -5.23
C LEU A 40 0.24 5.36 -4.26
N ARG A 41 -0.74 4.60 -4.77
CA ARG A 41 -1.77 3.98 -3.93
C ARG A 41 -1.21 2.91 -3.00
N TYR A 42 -0.26 2.10 -3.44
CA TYR A 42 0.45 1.14 -2.58
C TYR A 42 1.25 1.85 -1.47
N ILE A 43 1.90 2.97 -1.79
CA ILE A 43 2.56 3.82 -0.80
C ILE A 43 1.53 4.31 0.23
N SER A 44 0.37 4.83 -0.20
CA SER A 44 -0.70 5.24 0.71
C SER A 44 -1.16 4.10 1.63
N LEU A 45 -1.32 2.87 1.10
CA LEU A 45 -1.63 1.70 1.92
C LEU A 45 -0.57 1.44 3.00
N THR A 46 0.70 1.66 2.70
CA THR A 46 1.81 1.54 3.66
C THR A 46 1.70 2.56 4.80
N TYR A 47 1.17 3.75 4.53
CA TYR A 47 0.89 4.76 5.56
C TYR A 47 -0.35 4.43 6.39
N ILE A 48 -1.39 3.86 5.77
CA ILE A 48 -2.68 3.58 6.43
C ILE A 48 -2.62 2.27 7.24
N LEU A 49 -2.04 1.22 6.66
CA LEU A 49 -2.05 -0.15 7.19
C LEU A 49 -0.70 -0.58 7.79
N GLY A 50 0.33 0.24 7.64
CA GLY A 50 1.68 -0.01 8.14
C GLY A 50 2.65 -0.63 7.14
N ASP A 51 3.94 -0.60 7.48
CA ASP A 51 5.08 -0.86 6.56
C ASP A 51 5.12 -2.26 5.92
N ASN A 52 4.50 -3.25 6.56
CA ASN A 52 4.48 -4.64 6.12
C ASN A 52 3.05 -5.20 6.11
N PHE A 53 2.07 -4.38 5.76
CA PHE A 53 0.66 -4.80 5.69
C PHE A 53 0.44 -6.01 4.77
N ASP A 54 1.28 -6.15 3.74
CA ASP A 54 1.31 -7.26 2.78
C ASP A 54 1.61 -8.63 3.44
N LYS A 55 2.21 -8.60 4.63
CA LYS A 55 2.56 -9.78 5.43
C LYS A 55 1.76 -9.89 6.73
N ASN A 56 0.91 -8.90 7.05
CA ASN A 56 0.17 -8.90 8.29
C ASN A 56 -0.89 -10.03 8.27
N PRO A 57 -0.87 -10.98 9.22
CA PRO A 57 -1.84 -12.07 9.29
C PRO A 57 -3.30 -11.63 9.43
N GLU A 58 -3.56 -10.40 9.91
CA GLU A 58 -4.91 -9.83 10.00
C GLU A 58 -5.48 -9.44 8.63
N TYR A 59 -4.61 -9.17 7.65
CA TYR A 59 -4.98 -8.74 6.30
C TYR A 59 -4.96 -9.88 5.27
N LYS A 60 -5.50 -11.05 5.64
CA LYS A 60 -5.48 -12.26 4.78
C LYS A 60 -6.02 -12.00 3.36
N LYS A 61 -7.10 -11.23 3.22
CA LYS A 61 -7.69 -10.91 1.91
C LYS A 61 -6.76 -10.08 1.04
N ILE A 62 -6.07 -9.10 1.62
CA ILE A 62 -5.09 -8.27 0.91
C ILE A 62 -3.93 -9.13 0.45
N HIS A 63 -3.43 -10.02 1.32
CA HIS A 63 -2.37 -10.96 0.97
C HIS A 63 -2.76 -11.85 -0.22
N LEU A 64 -3.99 -12.37 -0.24
CA LEU A 64 -4.49 -13.18 -1.36
C LEU A 64 -4.53 -12.39 -2.67
N ILE A 65 -5.02 -11.14 -2.67
CA ILE A 65 -5.09 -10.30 -3.87
C ILE A 65 -3.69 -9.98 -4.41
N LEU A 66 -2.76 -9.61 -3.53
CA LEU A 66 -1.40 -9.26 -3.93
C LEU A 66 -0.67 -10.44 -4.57
N ASN A 67 -0.86 -11.65 -4.03
CA ASN A 67 -0.24 -12.89 -4.53
C ASN A 67 -1.06 -13.61 -5.62
N ASP A 68 -2.21 -13.08 -6.05
CA ASP A 68 -2.97 -13.68 -7.14
C ASP A 68 -2.21 -13.51 -8.47
N THR A 69 -1.72 -14.64 -9.00
CA THR A 69 -0.98 -14.71 -10.25
C THR A 69 -1.88 -14.64 -11.49
N ASN A 70 -3.21 -14.81 -11.32
CA ASN A 70 -4.17 -14.71 -12.41
C ASN A 70 -4.49 -13.24 -12.74
N VAL A 71 -4.31 -12.33 -11.78
CA VAL A 71 -4.49 -10.90 -11.97
C VAL A 71 -3.14 -10.27 -12.30
N ARG A 72 -2.84 -10.09 -13.60
CA ARG A 72 -1.61 -9.37 -14.03
C ARG A 72 -1.74 -7.85 -13.94
N ASN A 73 -2.97 -7.34 -13.82
CA ASN A 73 -3.24 -5.91 -13.83
C ASN A 73 -3.06 -5.33 -12.41
N SER A 74 -2.04 -4.49 -12.24
CA SER A 74 -1.76 -3.76 -11.00
C SER A 74 -2.93 -2.90 -10.53
N SER A 75 -3.64 -2.23 -11.45
CA SER A 75 -4.81 -1.42 -11.11
C SER A 75 -5.89 -2.27 -10.49
N LYS A 76 -6.18 -3.44 -11.09
CA LYS A 76 -7.21 -4.34 -10.55
C LYS A 76 -6.88 -4.79 -9.12
N LYS A 77 -5.63 -5.20 -8.86
CA LYS A 77 -5.21 -5.59 -7.50
C LYS A 77 -5.43 -4.44 -6.50
N ILE A 78 -5.00 -3.24 -6.87
CA ILE A 78 -5.10 -2.07 -6.00
C ILE A 78 -6.56 -1.64 -5.80
N ASP A 79 -7.36 -1.64 -6.85
CA ASP A 79 -8.79 -1.33 -6.77
C ASP A 79 -9.51 -2.31 -5.84
N ASP A 80 -9.27 -3.62 -5.99
CA ASP A 80 -9.86 -4.65 -5.15
C ASP A 80 -9.45 -4.47 -3.66
N ILE A 81 -8.21 -4.06 -3.37
CA ILE A 81 -7.75 -3.76 -2.00
C ILE A 81 -8.45 -2.51 -1.43
N PHE A 82 -8.56 -1.44 -2.20
CA PHE A 82 -9.23 -0.22 -1.73
C PHE A 82 -10.72 -0.45 -1.49
N SER A 83 -11.40 -1.25 -2.32
CA SER A 83 -12.78 -1.64 -2.07
C SER A 83 -12.95 -2.38 -0.73
N ILE A 84 -11.97 -3.19 -0.31
CA ILE A 84 -12.02 -3.85 1.01
C ILE A 84 -11.93 -2.81 2.14
N ILE A 85 -11.07 -1.80 1.98
CA ILE A 85 -10.82 -0.79 3.02
C ILE A 85 -12.01 0.16 3.14
N GLU A 86 -12.60 0.59 2.01
CA GLU A 86 -13.79 1.45 1.99
C GLU A 86 -15.03 0.76 2.58
N LEU A 87 -15.12 -0.57 2.46
CA LEU A 87 -16.19 -1.34 3.10
C LEU A 87 -15.99 -1.54 4.61
N ALA A 88 -14.79 -1.28 5.14
CA ALA A 88 -14.45 -1.44 6.55
C ALA A 88 -14.48 -0.13 7.35
N SER A 89 -14.67 1.00 6.68
CA SER A 89 -14.78 2.36 7.24
C SER A 89 -16.22 2.85 7.24
#